data_AF-A0A6N7BDD6-F1
#
_entry.id   AF-A0A6N7BDD6-F1
#
_cell.length_a   1.000
_cell.length_b   1.000
_cell.length_c   1.000
_cell.angle_alpha   90.00
_cell.angle_beta   90.00
_cell.angle_gamma   90.00
#
_symmetry.space_group_name_H-M   'P 1'
#
loop_
_entity.id
_entity.type
_entity.pdbx_description
1 polymer ?
#
loop_
_entity_poly.entity_id
_entity_poly.type
_entity_poly.pdbx_seq_one_letter_code
_entity_poly.pdbx_strand_id
1 'polypeptide(L)'
;MLALALFFLAKFLPYSETRPGFSLDDSLLSTFKPIDLTWITFILIYGALVVGLVSIAKYPRRILIAFQSYTLVASLRLITIYFLPFNAPPDIIPMEDPFVAFFGGGKTLLRDLFFSGHTATMFLLALVAKNKILKTILVVCTILVAVAVLAQHVHYTIDVIVAPFFAYTGYRIARLINKKKNAKAEKAV
;
A
#
# COMPACT_ATOMS: atom_id res chain seq x y z
N MET A 1 15.22 1.41 -9.82
CA MET A 1 14.30 2.46 -9.30
C MET A 1 13.43 1.93 -8.18
N LEU A 2 12.65 0.86 -8.37
CA LEU A 2 11.81 0.30 -7.30
C LEU A 2 12.61 -0.07 -6.04
N ALA A 3 13.66 -0.88 -6.19
CA ALA A 3 14.51 -1.28 -5.05
C ALA A 3 15.10 -0.07 -4.30
N LEU A 4 15.44 1.00 -5.02
CA LEU A 4 15.94 2.24 -4.42
C LEU A 4 14.85 2.96 -3.61
N ALA A 5 13.63 3.07 -4.14
CA ALA A 5 12.51 3.66 -3.42
C ALA A 5 12.17 2.86 -2.15
N LEU A 6 12.19 1.53 -2.23
CA LEU A 6 11.98 0.66 -1.08
C LEU A 6 13.12 0.77 -0.06
N PHE A 7 14.37 0.87 -0.51
CA PHE A 7 15.52 1.08 0.37
C PHE A 7 15.39 2.40 1.16
N PHE A 8 15.05 3.51 0.49
CA PHE A 8 14.83 4.78 1.16
C PHE A 8 13.66 4.72 2.14
N LEU A 9 12.55 4.09 1.75
CA LEU A 9 11.40 3.93 2.63
C LEU A 9 11.77 3.11 3.88
N ALA A 10 12.42 1.95 3.71
CA ALA A 10 12.83 1.09 4.81
C ALA A 10 13.82 1.78 5.78
N LYS A 11 14.71 2.64 5.26
CA LYS A 11 15.61 3.46 6.10
C LYS A 11 14.89 4.62 6.79
N PHE A 12 13.88 5.19 6.14
CA PHE A 12 13.16 6.35 6.65
C PHE A 12 12.16 5.98 7.75
N LEU A 13 11.45 4.85 7.65
CA LEU A 13 10.40 4.50 8.60
C LEU A 13 10.88 4.44 10.07
N PRO A 14 12.03 3.81 10.41
CA PRO A 14 12.55 3.86 11.78
C PRO A 14 12.91 5.28 12.25
N TYR A 15 13.29 6.18 11.34
CA TYR A 15 13.50 7.60 11.66
C TYR A 15 12.17 8.34 11.87
N SER A 16 11.12 7.97 11.15
CA SER A 16 9.76 8.53 11.36
C SER A 16 9.26 8.25 12.79
N GLU A 17 9.58 7.07 13.33
CA GLU A 17 9.21 6.69 14.70
C GLU A 17 9.74 7.64 15.78
N THR A 18 10.88 8.29 15.57
CA THR A 18 11.50 9.16 16.58
C THR A 18 11.03 10.61 16.51
N ARG A 19 10.26 10.98 15.48
CA ARG A 19 9.81 12.36 15.29
C ARG A 19 8.60 12.68 16.17
N PRO A 20 8.45 13.94 16.62
CA PRO A 20 7.19 14.39 17.20
C PRO A 20 6.12 14.36 16.11
N GLY A 21 5.01 13.70 16.42
CA GLY A 21 3.85 13.62 15.55
C GLY A 21 2.60 14.20 16.20
N PHE A 22 1.50 14.24 15.45
CA PHE A 22 0.19 14.62 15.95
C PHE A 22 -0.84 13.51 15.71
N SER A 23 -1.86 13.47 16.57
CA SER A 23 -2.95 12.50 16.46
C SER A 23 -4.18 13.16 15.86
N LEU A 24 -4.98 12.38 15.12
CA LEU A 24 -6.28 12.81 14.64
C LEU A 24 -7.36 12.27 15.57
N ASP A 25 -8.40 13.07 15.81
CA ASP A 25 -9.62 12.56 16.41
C ASP A 25 -10.46 11.88 15.33
N ASP A 26 -10.48 10.55 15.35
CA ASP A 26 -11.16 9.73 14.35
C ASP A 26 -12.47 9.18 14.92
N SER A 27 -13.58 9.85 14.58
CA SER A 27 -14.91 9.51 15.09
C SER A 27 -15.36 8.10 14.70
N LEU A 28 -14.88 7.55 13.59
CA LEU A 28 -15.22 6.19 13.18
C LEU A 28 -14.54 5.18 14.09
N LEU A 29 -13.23 5.36 14.31
CA LEU A 29 -12.42 4.50 15.16
C LEU A 29 -12.84 4.57 16.64
N SER A 30 -13.31 5.72 17.12
CA SER A 30 -13.78 5.85 18.51
C SER A 30 -15.12 5.16 18.78
N THR A 31 -15.83 4.72 17.74
CA THR A 31 -17.15 4.06 17.87
C THR A 31 -17.03 2.58 18.27
N PHE A 32 -15.87 1.94 18.09
CA PHE A 32 -15.69 0.51 18.36
C PHE A 32 -14.31 0.19 18.95
N LYS A 33 -14.20 -0.96 19.63
CA LYS A 33 -12.93 -1.44 20.17
C LYS A 33 -12.11 -2.18 19.11
N PRO A 34 -10.77 -2.08 19.15
CA PRO A 34 -9.90 -2.80 18.22
C PRO A 34 -10.08 -4.31 18.31
N ILE A 35 -10.03 -4.99 17.16
CA ILE A 35 -10.06 -6.44 17.04
C ILE A 35 -8.80 -6.88 16.30
N ASP A 36 -8.09 -7.88 16.85
CA ASP A 36 -6.93 -8.46 16.17
C ASP A 36 -7.37 -9.28 14.96
N LEU A 37 -7.01 -8.80 13.77
CA LEU A 37 -7.27 -9.42 12.47
C LEU A 37 -5.96 -9.67 11.72
N THR A 38 -4.82 -9.72 12.41
CA THR A 38 -3.47 -9.77 11.83
C THR A 38 -3.36 -10.92 10.82
N TRP A 39 -3.70 -12.14 11.23
CA TRP A 39 -3.61 -13.33 10.37
C TRP A 39 -4.52 -13.26 9.15
N ILE A 40 -5.78 -12.85 9.34
CA ILE A 40 -6.74 -12.72 8.24
C ILE A 40 -6.23 -11.69 7.22
N THR A 41 -5.73 -10.56 7.70
CA THR A 41 -5.23 -9.47 6.86
C THR A 41 -4.01 -9.92 6.06
N PHE A 42 -3.04 -10.60 6.68
CA PHE A 42 -1.86 -11.10 5.96
C PHE A 42 -2.15 -12.22 4.97
N ILE A 43 -3.08 -13.13 5.29
CA ILE A 43 -3.53 -14.16 4.32
C ILE A 43 -4.12 -13.49 3.08
N LEU A 44 -4.97 -12.47 3.27
CA LEU A 44 -5.56 -11.72 2.17
C LEU A 44 -4.50 -10.96 1.36
N ILE A 45 -3.57 -10.26 2.03
CA ILE A 45 -2.52 -9.48 1.37
C ILE A 45 -1.60 -10.39 0.55
N TYR A 46 -1.00 -11.41 1.16
CA TYR A 46 -0.04 -12.26 0.46
C TYR A 46 -0.71 -13.12 -0.60
N GLY A 47 -1.92 -13.64 -0.31
CA GLY A 47 -2.70 -14.38 -1.30
C GLY A 47 -2.99 -13.52 -2.54
N ALA A 48 -3.49 -12.31 -2.34
CA ALA A 48 -3.75 -11.37 -3.42
C ALA A 48 -2.49 -10.94 -4.16
N LEU A 49 -1.37 -10.75 -3.44
CA LEU A 49 -0.08 -10.40 -4.03
C LEU A 49 0.42 -11.50 -4.96
N VAL A 50 0.46 -12.76 -4.49
CA VAL A 50 0.89 -13.91 -5.28
C VAL A 50 -0.02 -14.09 -6.51
N VAL A 51 -1.33 -14.15 -6.31
CA VAL A 51 -2.30 -14.33 -7.41
C VAL A 51 -2.21 -13.16 -8.39
N GLY A 52 -2.13 -11.92 -7.90
CA GLY A 52 -2.00 -10.71 -8.70
C GLY A 52 -0.76 -10.73 -9.58
N LEU A 53 0.42 -10.99 -9.00
CA LEU A 53 1.69 -11.06 -9.73
C LEU A 53 1.73 -12.21 -10.74
N VAL A 54 1.29 -13.42 -10.35
CA VAL A 54 1.23 -14.58 -11.26
C VAL A 54 0.30 -14.30 -12.45
N SER A 55 -0.85 -13.64 -12.21
CA SER A 55 -1.81 -13.31 -13.27
C SER A 55 -1.24 -12.36 -14.33
N ILE A 56 -0.27 -11.52 -13.95
CA ILE A 56 0.38 -10.56 -14.85
C ILE A 56 1.77 -10.99 -15.33
N ALA A 57 2.32 -12.11 -14.82
CA ALA A 57 3.66 -12.60 -15.11
C ALA A 57 3.92 -12.83 -16.61
N LYS A 58 2.89 -13.24 -17.36
CA LYS A 58 2.96 -13.43 -18.83
C LYS A 58 2.83 -12.14 -19.64
N TYR A 59 2.64 -10.99 -18.98
CA TYR A 59 2.38 -9.69 -19.60
C TYR A 59 3.45 -8.67 -19.19
N PRO A 60 4.62 -8.65 -19.85
CA PRO A 60 5.78 -7.84 -19.42
C PRO A 60 5.46 -6.34 -19.30
N ARG A 61 4.62 -5.81 -20.20
CA ARG A 61 4.16 -4.42 -20.14
C ARG A 61 3.35 -4.12 -18.87
N ARG A 62 2.54 -5.07 -18.39
CA ARG A 62 1.75 -4.90 -17.16
C ARG A 62 2.63 -5.00 -15.92
N ILE A 63 3.62 -5.90 -15.90
CA ILE A 63 4.61 -5.98 -14.81
C ILE A 63 5.36 -4.65 -14.70
N LEU A 64 5.84 -4.12 -15.82
CA LEU A 64 6.53 -2.83 -15.84
C LEU A 64 5.65 -1.70 -15.30
N ILE A 65 4.38 -1.64 -15.74
CA ILE A 65 3.42 -0.67 -15.18
C ILE A 65 3.22 -0.91 -13.69
N ALA A 66 3.07 -2.15 -13.22
CA ALA A 66 2.91 -2.47 -11.81
C ALA A 66 4.08 -1.93 -10.97
N PHE A 67 5.31 -2.27 -11.37
CA PHE A 67 6.51 -1.84 -10.63
C PHE A 67 6.72 -0.33 -10.67
N GLN A 68 6.46 0.33 -11.81
CA GLN A 68 6.54 1.79 -11.87
C GLN A 68 5.46 2.46 -11.02
N SER A 69 4.23 1.95 -11.07
CA SER A 69 3.13 2.45 -10.24
C SER A 69 3.44 2.29 -8.77
N TYR A 70 3.95 1.12 -8.37
CA TYR A 70 4.33 0.85 -6.99
C TYR A 70 5.53 1.69 -6.53
N THR A 71 6.50 1.95 -7.43
CA THR A 71 7.60 2.90 -7.15
C THR A 71 7.04 4.28 -6.83
N LEU A 72 6.09 4.78 -7.64
CA LEU A 72 5.46 6.08 -7.42
C LEU A 72 4.66 6.11 -6.11
N VAL A 73 3.90 5.06 -5.82
CA VAL A 73 3.15 4.91 -4.56
C VAL A 73 4.10 4.91 -3.35
N ALA A 74 5.20 4.18 -3.41
CA ALA A 74 6.20 4.13 -2.34
C ALA A 74 6.90 5.48 -2.14
N SER A 75 7.24 6.18 -3.22
CA SER A 75 7.80 7.54 -3.15
C SER A 75 6.80 8.54 -2.59
N LEU A 76 5.52 8.45 -2.98
CA LEU A 76 4.47 9.28 -2.42
C LEU A 76 4.29 9.02 -0.93
N ARG A 77 4.29 7.75 -0.48
CA ARG A 77 4.28 7.42 0.96
C ARG A 77 5.45 8.04 1.70
N LEU A 78 6.67 7.96 1.16
CA LEU A 78 7.85 8.59 1.77
C LEU A 78 7.63 10.09 1.97
N ILE A 79 7.13 10.79 0.95
CA ILE A 79 6.85 12.22 0.98
C ILE A 79 5.73 12.52 1.99
N THR A 80 4.62 11.78 1.96
CA THR A 80 3.47 12.07 2.80
C THR A 80 3.75 11.79 4.27
N ILE A 81 4.39 10.67 4.61
CA ILE A 81 4.81 10.37 5.99
C ILE A 81 5.82 11.41 6.49
N TYR A 82 6.68 11.93 5.60
CA TYR A 82 7.61 12.99 5.98
C TYR A 82 6.91 14.28 6.40
N PHE A 83 5.90 14.72 5.64
CA PHE A 83 5.18 15.97 5.89
C PHE A 83 4.04 15.83 6.91
N LEU A 84 3.49 14.63 7.07
CA LEU A 84 2.38 14.33 7.97
C LEU A 84 2.80 13.24 8.96
N PRO A 85 3.65 13.58 9.95
CA PRO A 85 4.07 12.62 10.98
C PRO A 85 2.91 12.36 11.93
N PHE A 86 2.03 11.41 11.59
CA PHE A 86 0.97 11.02 12.50
C PHE A 86 1.49 10.13 13.62
N ASN A 87 0.93 10.29 14.82
CA ASN A 87 1.05 9.31 15.88
C ASN A 87 0.07 8.16 15.65
N ALA A 88 0.41 6.97 16.14
CA ALA A 88 -0.48 5.81 16.13
C ALA A 88 -1.88 6.16 16.70
N PRO A 89 -2.96 5.63 16.10
CA PRO A 89 -4.29 5.73 16.69
C PRO A 89 -4.31 5.22 18.14
N PRO A 90 -5.19 5.78 18.99
CA PRO A 90 -5.44 5.22 20.31
C PRO A 90 -5.82 3.74 20.21
N ASP A 91 -5.35 2.94 21.17
CA ASP A 91 -5.64 1.49 21.26
C ASP A 91 -5.18 0.65 20.04
N ILE A 92 -4.22 1.14 19.24
CA ILE A 92 -3.63 0.39 18.14
C ILE A 92 -3.23 -1.03 18.58
N ILE A 93 -3.64 -2.04 17.81
CA ILE A 93 -3.09 -3.39 17.91
C ILE A 93 -1.97 -3.51 16.87
N PRO A 94 -0.69 -3.61 17.28
CA PRO A 94 0.43 -3.75 16.37
C PRO A 94 0.20 -4.90 15.38
N MET A 95 0.24 -4.58 14.09
CA MET A 95 0.11 -5.59 13.04
C MET A 95 1.49 -6.20 12.75
N GLU A 96 1.84 -7.23 13.52
CA GLU A 96 3.13 -7.92 13.38
C GLU A 96 3.17 -8.74 12.09
N ASP A 97 4.07 -8.37 11.18
CA ASP A 97 4.26 -9.12 9.93
C ASP A 97 4.87 -10.49 10.25
N PRO A 98 4.17 -11.61 9.94
CA PRO A 98 4.62 -12.95 10.31
C PRO A 98 5.91 -13.34 9.59
N PHE A 99 6.18 -12.82 8.38
CA PHE A 99 7.44 -13.07 7.69
C PHE A 99 8.57 -12.25 8.30
N VAL A 100 8.35 -10.98 8.65
CA VAL A 100 9.38 -10.14 9.28
C VAL A 100 9.69 -10.63 10.70
N ALA A 101 8.68 -11.06 11.45
CA ALA A 101 8.84 -11.65 12.77
C ALA A 101 9.62 -12.97 12.71
N PHE A 102 9.28 -13.85 11.76
CA PHE A 102 9.91 -15.16 11.62
C PHE A 102 11.34 -15.10 11.04
N PHE A 103 11.61 -14.21 10.08
CA PHE A 103 12.89 -14.17 9.36
C PHE A 103 13.82 -13.02 9.76
N GLY A 104 13.32 -11.96 10.39
CA GLY A 104 14.05 -10.69 10.50
C GLY A 104 14.21 -10.12 11.90
N GLY A 105 13.59 -10.69 12.95
CA GLY A 105 13.62 -10.15 14.31
C GLY A 105 13.18 -8.67 14.39
N GLY A 106 12.39 -8.22 13.42
CA GLY A 106 12.12 -6.81 13.16
C GLY A 106 11.12 -6.22 14.16
N LYS A 107 11.27 -4.92 14.44
CA LYS A 107 10.27 -4.15 15.19
C LYS A 107 9.11 -3.78 14.29
N THR A 108 7.89 -3.98 14.79
CA THR A 108 6.67 -3.46 14.18
C THR A 108 6.68 -1.94 14.24
N LEU A 109 6.54 -1.31 13.08
CA LEU A 109 6.47 0.14 12.93
C LEU A 109 5.00 0.55 13.12
N LEU A 110 4.76 1.57 13.95
CA LEU A 110 3.41 2.04 14.32
C LEU A 110 3.12 3.44 13.75
N ARG A 111 4.13 4.13 13.25
CA ARG A 111 4.06 5.49 12.69
C ARG A 111 4.32 5.50 11.19
N ASP A 112 4.01 4.42 10.49
CA ASP A 112 4.02 4.35 9.02
C ASP A 112 2.69 4.83 8.39
N LEU A 113 2.15 5.89 9.00
CA LEU A 113 0.79 6.38 8.83
C LEU A 113 0.71 7.44 7.74
N PHE A 114 -0.42 7.45 7.03
CA PHE A 114 -0.78 8.31 5.91
C PHE A 114 0.04 8.12 4.60
N PHE A 115 -0.52 7.49 3.57
CA PHE A 115 -1.79 6.74 3.47
C PHE A 115 -1.54 5.22 3.64
N SER A 116 -2.60 4.44 3.82
CA SER A 116 -2.51 2.98 4.03
C SER A 116 -1.86 2.26 2.85
N GLY A 117 -0.69 1.67 3.10
CA GLY A 117 0.14 0.99 2.11
C GLY A 117 -0.46 -0.34 1.70
N HIS A 118 -1.04 -1.06 2.68
CA HIS A 118 -1.81 -2.28 2.46
C HIS A 118 -2.97 -2.03 1.48
N THR A 119 -3.82 -1.06 1.79
CA THR A 119 -4.98 -0.71 0.96
C THR A 119 -4.56 -0.25 -0.44
N ALA A 120 -3.56 0.62 -0.54
CA ALA A 120 -3.07 1.12 -1.82
C ALA A 120 -2.46 0.03 -2.70
N THR A 121 -1.70 -0.89 -2.11
CA THR A 121 -1.08 -2.01 -2.83
C THR A 121 -2.13 -2.98 -3.34
N MET A 122 -3.11 -3.34 -2.50
CA MET A 122 -4.23 -4.19 -2.88
C MET A 122 -5.03 -3.58 -4.04
N PHE A 123 -5.35 -2.29 -3.95
CA PHE A 123 -6.05 -1.60 -5.03
C PHE A 123 -5.21 -1.52 -6.30
N LEU A 124 -3.90 -1.29 -6.19
CA LEU A 124 -2.99 -1.27 -7.33
C LEU A 124 -2.96 -2.61 -8.06
N LEU A 125 -2.95 -3.74 -7.34
CA LEU A 125 -3.06 -5.08 -7.96
C LEU A 125 -4.35 -5.21 -8.75
N ALA A 126 -5.47 -4.73 -8.21
CA ALA A 126 -6.75 -4.70 -8.92
C ALA A 126 -6.69 -3.84 -10.20
N LEU A 127 -6.01 -2.68 -10.16
CA LEU A 127 -5.84 -1.81 -11.34
C LEU A 127 -5.01 -2.45 -12.45
N VAL A 128 -3.99 -3.24 -12.09
CA VAL A 128 -3.10 -3.89 -13.08
C VAL A 128 -3.66 -5.22 -13.57
N ALA A 129 -4.61 -5.84 -12.87
CA ALA A 129 -5.26 -7.08 -13.27
C ALA A 129 -5.84 -7.00 -14.71
N LYS A 130 -5.61 -8.06 -15.50
CA LYS A 130 -6.13 -8.17 -16.87
C LYS A 130 -7.53 -8.77 -16.90
N ASN A 131 -7.75 -9.83 -16.13
CA ASN A 131 -9.02 -10.56 -16.07
C ASN A 131 -10.04 -9.77 -15.23
N LYS A 132 -11.27 -9.60 -15.75
CA LYS A 132 -12.34 -8.86 -15.06
C LYS A 132 -12.78 -9.53 -13.75
N ILE A 133 -12.88 -10.85 -13.73
CA ILE A 133 -13.25 -11.62 -12.52
C ILE A 133 -12.17 -11.42 -11.46
N LEU A 134 -10.90 -11.62 -11.82
CA LEU A 134 -9.79 -11.42 -10.89
C LEU A 134 -9.72 -9.98 -10.38
N LYS A 135 -9.97 -8.99 -11.26
CA LYS A 135 -10.05 -7.60 -10.87
C LYS A 135 -11.12 -7.38 -9.80
N THR A 136 -12.33 -7.92 -10.00
CA THR A 136 -13.41 -7.83 -9.02
C THR A 136 -13.03 -8.49 -7.71
N ILE A 137 -12.44 -9.69 -7.75
CA ILE A 137 -11.93 -10.38 -6.55
C ILE A 137 -10.93 -9.50 -5.81
N LEU A 138 -9.95 -8.92 -6.50
CA LEU A 138 -8.94 -8.05 -5.89
C LEU A 138 -9.55 -6.76 -5.31
N VAL A 139 -10.59 -6.19 -5.92
CA VAL A 139 -11.33 -5.05 -5.34
C VAL A 139 -12.04 -5.47 -4.06
N VAL A 140 -12.71 -6.63 -4.05
CA VAL A 140 -13.35 -7.15 -2.83
C VAL A 140 -12.29 -7.40 -1.74
N CYS A 141 -11.17 -8.04 -2.07
CA CYS A 141 -10.07 -8.22 -1.13
C CYS A 141 -9.49 -6.88 -0.63
N THR A 142 -9.44 -5.85 -1.48
CA THR A 142 -9.02 -4.49 -1.06
C THR A 142 -9.97 -3.93 -0.01
N ILE A 143 -11.29 -4.08 -0.20
CA ILE A 143 -12.29 -3.62 0.77
C ILE A 143 -12.17 -4.41 2.08
N LEU A 144 -12.00 -5.73 2.01
CA LEU A 144 -11.82 -6.56 3.21
C LEU A 144 -10.57 -6.17 4.00
N VAL A 145 -9.44 -5.95 3.33
CA VAL A 145 -8.21 -5.46 3.98
C VAL A 145 -8.41 -4.06 4.54
N ALA A 146 -9.07 -3.16 3.82
CA ALA A 146 -9.39 -1.81 4.30
C ALA A 146 -10.23 -1.84 5.58
N VAL A 147 -11.25 -2.69 5.64
CA VAL A 147 -12.06 -2.89 6.84
C VAL A 147 -11.21 -3.49 7.97
N ALA A 148 -10.38 -4.49 7.68
CA ALA A 148 -9.58 -5.16 8.69
C ALA A 148 -8.54 -4.22 9.34
N VAL A 149 -7.85 -3.38 8.56
CA VAL A 149 -6.86 -2.43 9.10
C VAL A 149 -7.52 -1.31 9.93
N LEU A 150 -8.77 -0.94 9.63
CA LEU A 150 -9.55 -0.02 10.49
C LEU A 150 -10.05 -0.71 11.75
N ALA A 151 -10.57 -1.93 11.62
CA ALA A 151 -11.06 -2.73 12.74
C ALA A 151 -9.94 -3.05 13.77
N GLN A 152 -8.68 -3.10 13.32
CA GLN A 152 -7.51 -3.30 14.16
C GLN A 152 -6.85 -1.97 14.61
N HIS A 153 -7.41 -0.82 14.23
CA HIS A 153 -6.86 0.52 14.53
C HIS A 153 -5.42 0.74 14.04
N VAL A 154 -4.98 -0.01 13.01
CA VAL A 154 -3.62 0.10 12.44
C VAL A 154 -3.45 1.41 11.67
N HIS A 155 -4.54 1.92 11.10
CA HIS A 155 -4.56 3.16 10.32
C HIS A 155 -5.78 4.00 10.69
N TYR A 156 -5.64 5.32 10.57
CA TYR A 156 -6.79 6.22 10.58
C TYR A 156 -7.70 6.00 9.36
N THR A 157 -8.97 6.33 9.50
CA THR A 157 -9.98 6.28 8.43
C THR A 157 -9.53 7.04 7.19
N ILE A 158 -8.91 8.21 7.37
CA ILE A 158 -8.40 9.03 6.27
C ILE A 158 -7.29 8.33 5.49
N ASP A 159 -6.40 7.59 6.16
CA ASP A 159 -5.31 6.85 5.52
C ASP A 159 -5.86 5.80 4.56
N VAL A 160 -6.96 5.15 4.93
CA VAL A 160 -7.59 4.06 4.17
C VAL A 160 -8.43 4.62 3.02
N ILE A 161 -9.22 5.67 3.26
CA ILE A 161 -10.05 6.30 2.23
C ILE A 161 -9.19 6.92 1.11
N VAL A 162 -8.07 7.56 1.45
CA VAL A 162 -7.25 8.27 0.45
C VAL A 162 -6.32 7.32 -0.32
N ALA A 163 -6.01 6.13 0.23
CA ALA A 163 -5.10 5.16 -0.38
C ALA A 163 -5.45 4.76 -1.84
N PRO A 164 -6.70 4.44 -2.21
CA PRO A 164 -7.07 4.15 -3.61
C PRO A 164 -6.78 5.30 -4.58
N PHE A 165 -6.88 6.56 -4.14
CA PHE A 165 -6.62 7.73 -4.97
C PHE A 165 -5.13 7.88 -5.30
N PHE A 166 -4.26 7.65 -4.31
CA PHE A 166 -2.81 7.64 -4.54
C PHE A 166 -2.38 6.46 -5.41
N ALA A 167 -2.93 5.27 -5.17
CA ALA A 167 -2.68 4.09 -6.00
C ALA A 167 -3.10 4.33 -7.46
N TYR A 168 -4.29 4.90 -7.68
CA TYR A 168 -4.77 5.27 -9.01
C TYR A 168 -3.89 6.33 -9.67
N THR A 169 -3.47 7.35 -8.92
CA THR A 169 -2.57 8.41 -9.42
C THR A 169 -1.24 7.83 -9.90
N GLY A 170 -0.59 7.01 -9.08
CA GLY A 170 0.64 6.30 -9.46
C GLY A 170 0.45 5.44 -10.71
N TYR A 171 -0.65 4.69 -10.77
CA TYR A 171 -1.01 3.88 -11.93
C TYR A 171 -1.21 4.71 -13.21
N ARG A 172 -1.92 5.82 -13.12
CA ARG A 172 -2.19 6.72 -14.26
C ARG A 172 -0.91 7.36 -14.77
N ILE A 173 -0.06 7.88 -13.89
CA ILE A 173 1.23 8.46 -14.27
C ILE A 173 2.09 7.41 -14.97
N ALA A 174 2.23 6.21 -14.40
CA ALA A 174 2.98 5.12 -15.02
C ALA A 174 2.44 4.78 -16.43
N ARG A 175 1.12 4.70 -16.60
CA ARG A 175 0.52 4.47 -17.92
C ARG A 175 0.79 5.58 -18.93
N LEU A 176 0.74 6.85 -18.50
CA LEU A 176 0.99 8.00 -19.37
C LEU A 176 2.45 8.02 -19.86
N ILE A 177 3.41 7.76 -18.95
CA ILE A 177 4.84 7.68 -19.29
C ILE A 177 5.07 6.61 -20.36
N ASN A 178 4.48 5.42 -20.18
CA ASN A 178 4.65 4.33 -21.15
C ASN A 178 3.91 4.56 -22.47
N LYS A 179 2.77 5.26 -22.47
CA LYS A 179 2.08 5.64 -23.73
C LYS A 179 2.95 6.60 -24.55
N LYS A 180 3.55 7.61 -23.90
CA LYS A 180 4.43 8.59 -24.56
C LYS A 180 5.69 7.95 -25.14
N LYS A 181 6.29 6.98 -24.43
CA LYS A 181 7.47 6.25 -24.93
C LYS A 181 7.16 5.47 -26.22
N ASN A 182 6.03 4.77 -26.26
CA ASN A 182 5.61 4.04 -27.46
C ASN A 182 5.39 4.96 -28.66
N ALA A 183 4.64 6.06 -28.48
CA ALA A 183 4.38 7.01 -29.55
C ALA A 183 5.66 7.71 -30.08
N LYS A 184 6.69 7.84 -29.24
CA LYS A 184 8.00 8.37 -29.67
C LYS A 184 8.81 7.33 -30.44
N ALA A 185 8.73 6.05 -30.05
CA ALA A 185 9.40 4.96 -30.76
C ALA A 185 8.81 4.75 -32.16
N GLU A 186 7.48 4.83 -32.31
CA GLU A 186 6.79 4.73 -33.61
C GLU A 186 7.11 5.88 -34.57
N LYS A 187 7.46 7.06 -34.06
CA LYS A 187 7.86 8.23 -34.87
C LYS A 187 9.34 8.26 -35.25
N ALA A 188 10.15 7.36 -34.70
CA ALA A 188 11.59 7.29 -34.94
C ALA A 188 11.98 6.16 -35.92
N VAL A 189 10.98 5.46 -36.47
CA VAL A 189 11.07 4.44 -37.53
C VAL A 189 10.45 5.04 -38.78
#